data_AF-A0A9P1I9E7-F1
#
_entry.id   AF-A0A9P1I9E7-F1
#
_cell.length_a   1.000
_cell.length_b   1.000
_cell.length_c   1.000
_cell.angle_alpha   90.00
_cell.angle_beta   90.00
_cell.angle_gamma   90.00
#
_symmetry.space_group_name_H-M   'P 1'
#
loop_
_entity.id
_entity.type
_entity.pdbx_description
1 polymer ?
#
loop_
_entity_poly.entity_id
_entity_poly.type
_entity_poly.pdbx_seq_one_letter_code
_entity_poly.pdbx_strand_id
1 'polypeptide(L)'
;MLRQFSRVFSPRIRTVFTVSEKEYDRKADESLDRLSEYFDHISDNFKVSENFDVAYSYGVLTVAVSKEIGTYVINKQSPNKQIWLSSPISGPKRYDLTENLR
;
A
#
# COMPACT_ATOMS: atom_id res chain seq x y z
N MET A 1 -29.57 21.19 21.98
CA MET A 1 -29.70 21.54 20.56
C MET A 1 -28.90 20.51 19.76
N LEU A 2 -29.61 19.53 19.21
CA LEU A 2 -29.06 18.42 18.43
C LEU A 2 -28.57 18.91 17.07
N ARG A 3 -27.34 18.56 16.68
CA ARG A 3 -26.94 18.53 15.27
C ARG A 3 -26.66 17.09 14.88
N GLN A 4 -27.68 16.47 14.28
CA GLN A 4 -27.54 15.26 13.47
C GLN A 4 -26.51 15.53 12.38
N PHE A 5 -25.39 14.83 12.43
CA PHE A 5 -24.65 14.53 11.21
C PHE A 5 -25.12 13.16 10.76
N SER A 6 -26.06 13.18 9.83
CA SER A 6 -26.55 12.01 9.10
C SER A 6 -25.33 11.30 8.52
N ARG A 7 -25.04 10.09 9.02
CA ARG A 7 -24.19 9.15 8.29
C ARG A 7 -24.86 8.91 6.95
N VAL A 8 -24.37 9.56 5.90
CA VAL A 8 -24.62 9.09 4.53
C VAL A 8 -23.80 7.81 4.41
N PHE A 9 -24.39 6.71 4.89
CA PHE A 9 -24.03 5.37 4.43
C PHE A 9 -24.40 5.38 2.95
N SER A 10 -23.45 5.72 2.09
CA SER A 10 -23.53 5.36 0.69
C SER A 10 -23.32 3.85 0.66
N PRO A 11 -24.33 3.03 0.37
CA PRO A 11 -24.08 1.64 0.08
C PRO A 11 -23.49 1.65 -1.32
N ARG A 12 -22.17 1.87 -1.42
CA ARG A 12 -21.47 1.27 -2.55
C ARG A 12 -21.75 -0.20 -2.36
N ILE A 13 -22.60 -0.74 -3.23
CA ILE A 13 -22.68 -2.17 -3.47
C ILE A 13 -21.24 -2.55 -3.82
N ARG A 14 -20.47 -2.93 -2.80
CA ARG A 14 -19.21 -3.64 -3.02
C ARG A 14 -19.71 -4.92 -3.63
N THR A 15 -19.71 -5.01 -4.95
CA THR A 15 -19.76 -6.30 -5.62
C THR A 15 -18.65 -7.09 -4.93
N VAL A 16 -19.01 -8.01 -4.04
CA VAL A 16 -18.06 -8.83 -3.30
C VAL A 16 -17.57 -9.85 -4.31
N PHE A 17 -16.77 -9.39 -5.26
CA PHE A 17 -16.06 -10.27 -6.17
C PHE A 17 -15.04 -10.99 -5.30
N THR A 18 -15.27 -12.27 -5.12
CA THR A 18 -14.39 -13.15 -4.36
C THR A 18 -13.17 -13.45 -5.22
N VAL A 19 -12.21 -12.51 -5.26
CA VAL A 19 -10.90 -12.82 -5.85
C VAL A 19 -10.31 -14.01 -5.08
N SER A 20 -9.77 -15.00 -5.78
CA SER A 20 -9.10 -16.11 -5.09
C SER A 20 -7.85 -15.59 -4.38
N GLU A 21 -7.46 -16.24 -3.28
CA GLU A 21 -6.23 -15.88 -2.57
C GLU A 21 -5.01 -15.94 -3.50
N LYS A 22 -4.92 -17.00 -4.32
CA LYS A 22 -3.88 -17.16 -5.33
C LYS A 22 -3.80 -15.99 -6.32
N GLU A 23 -4.95 -15.51 -6.81
CA GLU A 23 -4.97 -14.39 -7.76
C GLU A 23 -4.65 -13.06 -7.06
N TYR A 24 -5.10 -12.88 -5.82
CA TYR A 24 -4.67 -11.76 -5.00
C TYR A 24 -3.15 -11.76 -4.80
N ASP A 25 -2.58 -12.89 -4.36
CA ASP A 25 -1.15 -13.02 -4.08
C ASP A 25 -0.34 -12.72 -5.34
N ARG A 26 -0.71 -13.31 -6.47
CA ARG A 26 -0.04 -13.05 -7.76
C ARG A 26 -0.02 -11.56 -8.10
N LYS A 27 -1.17 -10.87 -7.99
CA LYS A 27 -1.27 -9.44 -8.29
C LYS A 27 -0.55 -8.56 -7.28
N ALA A 28 -0.60 -8.92 -6.00
CA ALA A 28 0.07 -8.21 -4.92
C ALA A 28 1.59 -8.33 -5.06
N ASP A 29 2.11 -9.53 -5.33
CA ASP A 29 3.53 -9.77 -5.55
C ASP A 29 4.03 -9.00 -6.77
N GLU A 30 3.36 -9.13 -7.93
CA GLU A 30 3.71 -8.39 -9.15
C GLU A 30 3.70 -6.86 -8.93
N SER A 31 2.79 -6.35 -8.10
CA SER A 31 2.74 -4.93 -7.77
C SER A 31 3.90 -4.51 -6.87
N LEU A 32 4.18 -5.27 -5.81
CA LEU A 32 5.25 -4.95 -4.87
C LEU A 32 6.64 -5.11 -5.51
N ASP A 33 6.82 -6.10 -6.39
CA ASP A 33 8.02 -6.25 -7.22
C ASP A 33 8.27 -4.96 -8.02
N ARG A 34 7.28 -4.51 -8.80
CA ARG A 34 7.39 -3.28 -9.59
C ARG A 34 7.61 -2.03 -8.75
N LEU A 35 6.96 -1.91 -7.59
CA LEU A 35 7.20 -0.79 -6.69
C LEU A 35 8.63 -0.82 -6.14
N SER A 36 9.15 -2.00 -5.77
CA SER A 36 10.51 -2.14 -5.27
C SER A 36 11.53 -1.71 -6.32
N GLU A 37 11.41 -2.21 -7.55
CA GLU A 37 12.25 -1.81 -8.69
C GLU A 37 12.18 -0.30 -8.94
N TYR A 38 10.97 0.27 -8.91
CA TYR A 38 10.80 1.71 -9.09
C TYR A 38 11.52 2.52 -8.01
N PHE A 39 11.41 2.12 -6.74
CA PHE A 39 12.07 2.83 -5.64
C PHE A 39 13.59 2.70 -5.68
N ASP A 40 14.13 1.53 -6.05
CA ASP A 40 15.57 1.31 -6.21
C ASP A 40 16.16 2.32 -7.22
N HIS A 41 15.47 2.53 -8.34
CA HIS A 41 15.88 3.45 -9.39
C HIS A 41 15.72 4.95 -9.07
N ILE A 42 15.09 5.33 -7.95
CA ILE A 42 14.98 6.75 -7.58
C ILE A 42 16.36 7.35 -7.34
N SER A 43 17.26 6.61 -6.70
CA SER A 43 18.59 7.10 -6.35
C SER A 43 19.47 7.40 -7.58
N ASP A 44 19.24 6.72 -8.70
CA ASP A 44 19.93 6.94 -9.97
C ASP A 44 19.53 8.26 -10.65
N ASN A 45 18.28 8.69 -10.43
CA ASN A 45 17.65 9.78 -11.19
C ASN A 45 17.46 11.05 -10.35
N PHE A 46 17.55 10.95 -9.03
CA PHE A 46 17.25 12.04 -8.11
C PHE A 46 18.26 12.08 -6.96
N LYS A 47 18.51 13.30 -6.45
CA LYS A 47 19.29 13.45 -5.23
C LYS A 47 18.46 12.96 -4.03
N VAL A 48 18.91 11.87 -3.41
CA VAL A 48 18.29 11.27 -2.22
C VAL A 48 19.14 11.52 -0.96
N SER A 49 18.59 11.17 0.21
CA SER A 49 19.32 11.18 1.48
C SER A 49 20.38 10.07 1.50
N GLU A 50 21.46 10.25 2.26
CA GLU A 50 22.41 9.15 2.58
C GLU A 50 21.74 8.01 3.35
N ASN A 51 20.58 8.27 3.96
CA ASN A 51 19.77 7.27 4.65
C ASN A 51 18.65 6.68 3.77
N PHE A 52 18.65 6.99 2.46
CA PHE A 52 17.71 6.38 1.54
C PHE A 52 18.08 4.90 1.33
N ASP A 53 17.15 4.00 1.60
CA ASP A 53 17.34 2.56 1.47
C ASP A 53 16.01 1.89 1.14
N VAL A 54 16.07 0.86 0.29
CA VAL A 54 14.91 0.11 -0.18
C VAL A 54 15.19 -1.37 0.05
N ALA A 55 14.28 -2.03 0.75
CA ALA A 55 14.40 -3.46 1.05
C ALA A 55 13.05 -4.14 0.82
N TYR A 56 13.03 -5.16 -0.02
CA TYR A 56 11.84 -5.96 -0.28
C TYR A 56 12.09 -7.44 0.03
N SER A 57 11.30 -8.00 0.95
CA SER A 57 11.43 -9.41 1.34
C SER A 57 10.12 -9.94 1.91
N TYR A 58 9.76 -11.18 1.55
CA TYR A 58 8.59 -11.91 2.07
C TYR A 58 7.28 -11.09 2.05
N GLY A 59 7.04 -10.33 0.98
CA GLY A 59 5.84 -9.49 0.84
C GLY A 59 5.86 -8.20 1.66
N VAL A 60 7.01 -7.83 2.23
CA VAL A 60 7.21 -6.58 2.97
C VAL A 60 8.23 -5.71 2.25
N LEU A 61 7.76 -4.59 1.69
CA LEU A 61 8.58 -3.55 1.09
C LEU A 61 8.79 -2.42 2.10
N THR A 62 10.04 -2.14 2.43
CA THR A 62 10.48 -1.09 3.34
C THR A 62 11.22 -0.03 2.55
N VAL A 63 10.85 1.23 2.71
CA VAL A 63 11.49 2.38 2.06
C VAL A 63 11.87 3.39 3.13
N ALA A 64 13.15 3.44 3.49
CA ALA A 64 13.71 4.50 4.31
C ALA A 64 13.96 5.72 3.42
N VAL A 65 13.36 6.87 3.76
CA VAL A 65 13.47 8.08 2.93
C VAL A 65 14.58 9.00 3.44
N SER A 66 14.53 9.33 4.72
CA SER A 66 15.55 10.08 5.46
C SER A 66 15.29 9.96 6.96
N LYS A 67 16.17 10.52 7.80
CA LYS A 67 15.93 10.57 9.26
C LYS A 67 14.73 11.45 9.63
N GLU A 68 14.49 12.50 8.87
CA GLU A 68 13.43 13.49 9.11
C GLU A 68 12.07 13.00 8.63
N ILE A 69 12.02 12.31 7.48
CA ILE A 69 10.77 11.78 6.92
C ILE A 69 10.43 10.42 7.52
N GLY A 70 11.42 9.58 7.81
CA GLY A 70 11.24 8.24 8.35
C GLY A 70 11.09 7.15 7.30
N THR A 71 10.52 6.01 7.74
CA THR A 71 10.46 4.77 6.97
C THR A 71 9.01 4.41 6.64
N TYR A 72 8.74 4.18 5.37
CA TYR A 72 7.50 3.61 4.89
C TYR A 72 7.59 2.08 4.89
N VAL A 73 6.52 1.41 5.30
CA VAL A 73 6.42 -0.05 5.21
C VAL A 73 5.14 -0.41 4.46
N ILE A 74 5.27 -1.15 3.38
CA ILE A 74 4.17 -1.64 2.55
C ILE A 74 4.18 -3.16 2.67
N ASN A 75 3.10 -3.74 3.18
CA ASN A 75 3.03 -5.15 3.53
C ASN A 75 1.85 -5.85 2.83
N LYS A 76 2.12 -6.98 2.19
CA LYS A 76 1.12 -7.91 1.68
C LYS A 76 0.47 -8.68 2.82
N GLN A 77 -0.85 -8.62 2.91
CA GLN A 77 -1.63 -9.35 3.91
C GLN A 77 -2.54 -10.36 3.21
N SER A 78 -1.97 -11.51 2.85
CA SER A 78 -2.66 -12.60 2.13
C SER A 78 -3.97 -13.06 2.79
N PRO A 79 -4.04 -13.30 4.12
CA PRO A 79 -5.28 -13.74 4.76
C PRO A 79 -6.43 -12.73 4.61
N ASN A 80 -6.08 -11.44 4.57
CA ASN A 80 -7.05 -10.35 4.44
C ASN A 80 -7.26 -9.91 2.99
N LYS A 81 -6.44 -10.38 2.05
CA LYS A 81 -6.37 -9.92 0.65
C LYS A 81 -6.22 -8.40 0.54
N GLN A 82 -5.32 -7.85 1.35
CA GLN A 82 -5.10 -6.40 1.48
C GLN A 82 -3.62 -6.02 1.41
N ILE A 83 -3.34 -4.84 0.86
CA ILE A 83 -2.04 -4.18 1.08
C ILE A 83 -2.17 -3.23 2.25
N TRP A 84 -1.24 -3.32 3.19
CA TRP A 84 -1.16 -2.40 4.34
C TRP A 84 0.00 -1.46 4.16
N LEU A 85 -0.23 -0.18 4.39
CA LEU A 85 0.78 0.88 4.38
C LEU A 85 0.94 1.40 5.80
N SER A 86 2.16 1.41 6.32
CA SER A 86 2.59 2.25 7.42
C SER A 86 3.32 3.45 6.85
N SER A 87 2.74 4.65 7.01
CA SER A 87 3.35 5.91 6.59
C SER A 87 3.80 6.71 7.81
N PRO A 88 5.05 7.20 7.85
CA PRO A 88 5.53 8.05 8.95
C PRO A 88 4.87 9.44 8.96
N ILE A 89 4.26 9.86 7.84
CA ILE A 89 3.58 11.15 7.70
C ILE A 89 2.07 11.02 7.94
N SER A 90 1.43 10.00 7.35
CA SER A 90 -0.04 9.91 7.31
C SER A 90 -0.64 8.77 8.14
N GLY A 91 0.20 7.99 8.82
CA GLY A 91 -0.24 6.84 9.60
C GLY A 91 -0.67 5.64 8.75
N PRO A 92 -1.34 4.65 9.36
CA PRO A 92 -1.65 3.39 8.70
C PRO A 92 -2.83 3.49 7.72
N LYS A 93 -2.71 2.81 6.58
CA LYS A 93 -3.79 2.67 5.58
C LYS A 93 -3.88 1.23 5.10
N ARG A 94 -5.08 0.81 4.67
CA ARG A 94 -5.36 -0.52 4.13
C ARG A 94 -6.05 -0.39 2.78
N TYR A 95 -5.59 -1.17 1.82
CA TYR A 95 -6.07 -1.15 0.44
C TYR A 95 -6.63 -2.51 0.08
N ASP A 96 -7.87 -2.53 -0.40
CA ASP A 96 -8.50 -3.70 -0.99
C ASP A 96 -8.13 -3.76 -2.49
N LEU A 97 -8.00 -4.96 -3.05
CA LEU A 97 -7.89 -5.12 -4.50
C LEU A 97 -9.25 -4.83 -5.15
N THR A 98 -9.30 -3.83 -6.03
CA THR A 98 -10.49 -3.53 -6.84
C THR A 98 -10.23 -3.87 -8.30
N GLU A 99 -11.20 -4.44 -9.00
CA GLU A 99 -11.15 -4.45 -10.46
C GLU A 99 -11.39 -3.03 -10.98
N ASN A 100 -10.62 -2.60 -11.97
CA ASN A 100 -10.95 -1.41 -12.74
C ASN A 100 -12.27 -1.68 -13.47
N LEU A 101 -13.39 -1.33 -12.84
CA LEU A 101 -14.66 -1.13 -13.53
C LEU A 101 -14.42 0.05 -14.49
N ARG A 102 -14.04 -0.28 -15.73
CA ARG A 102 -14.09 0.66 -16.85
C ARG A 102 -15.54 0.93 -17.21
#